data_AF-A0A496YF25-F1
#
_entry.id   AF-A0A496YF25-F1
#
_cell.length_a   1.000
_cell.length_b   1.000
_cell.length_c   1.000
_cell.angle_alpha   90.00
_cell.angle_beta   90.00
_cell.angle_gamma   90.00
#
_symmetry.space_group_name_H-M   'P 1'
#
loop_
_entity.id
_entity.type
_entity.pdbx_description
1 polymer ?
#
loop_
_entity_poly.entity_id
_entity_poly.type
_entity_poly.pdbx_seq_one_letter_code
_entity_poly.pdbx_strand_id
1 'polypeptide(L)' 'DVSTMQKTLEAVEREHIVRILEQTQWKVSGKNGAAEILGLNRSTLRARMRKLGILKP' A
#
# COMPACT_ATOMS: atom_id res chain seq x y z
N ASP A 1 12.04 25.79 -4.81
CA ASP A 1 11.72 24.58 -4.02
C ASP A 1 12.35 23.34 -4.60
N VAL A 2 13.59 23.05 -4.21
CA VAL A 2 14.32 21.86 -4.68
C VAL A 2 14.50 20.94 -3.48
N SER A 3 13.49 20.11 -3.22
CA SER A 3 13.64 19.01 -2.26
C SER A 3 12.72 17.83 -2.60
N THR A 4 12.71 17.42 -3.87
CA THR A 4 12.37 16.03 -4.19
C THR A 4 13.61 15.20 -3.90
N MET A 5 13.94 15.04 -2.61
CA MET A 5 14.89 13.99 -2.20
C MET A 5 14.39 12.69 -2.84
N GLN A 6 15.23 12.03 -3.62
CA GLN A 6 14.86 10.86 -4.41
C GLN A 6 14.23 9.82 -3.50
N LYS A 7 12.89 9.72 -3.52
CA LYS A 7 12.17 8.69 -2.76
C LYS A 7 12.61 7.34 -3.32
N THR A 8 13.02 6.43 -2.44
CA THR A 8 13.32 5.06 -2.84
C THR A 8 12.05 4.43 -3.43
N LEU A 9 12.23 3.43 -4.31
CA LEU A 9 11.10 2.69 -4.86
C LEU A 9 10.21 2.12 -3.75
N GLU A 10 10.82 1.64 -2.66
CA GLU A 10 10.11 1.16 -1.47
C GLU A 10 9.28 2.25 -0.78
N ALA A 11 9.79 3.49 -0.69
CA ALA A 11 9.05 4.59 -0.11
C ALA A 11 7.82 4.97 -0.96
N VAL A 12 7.99 5.04 -2.29
CA VAL A 12 6.89 5.30 -3.22
C VAL A 12 5.85 4.18 -3.18
N GLU A 13 6.30 2.93 -3.19
CA GLU A 13 5.42 1.76 -3.08
C GLU A 13 4.64 1.76 -1.77
N ARG A 14 5.32 2.04 -0.64
CA ARG A 14 4.69 2.11 0.68
C ARG A 14 3.62 3.20 0.73
N GLU A 15 3.93 4.40 0.26
CA GLU A 15 2.99 5.52 0.23
C GLU A 15 1.76 5.19 -0.62
N HIS A 16 1.96 4.57 -1.78
CA HIS A 16 0.86 4.15 -2.63
C HIS A 16 -0.04 3.10 -1.96
N ILE A 17 0.55 2.06 -1.36
CA ILE A 17 -0.23 1.01 -0.67
C ILE A 17 -1.01 1.60 0.51
N VAL A 18 -0.39 2.46 1.33
CA VAL A 18 -1.06 3.13 2.46
C VAL A 18 -2.25 3.95 1.97
N ARG A 19 -2.08 4.76 0.92
CA ARG A 19 -3.15 5.58 0.36
C ARG A 19 -4.36 4.74 -0.06
N ILE A 20 -4.14 3.60 -0.72
CA ILE A 20 -5.24 2.71 -1.12
C ILE A 20 -5.88 2.04 0.11
N LEU A 21 -5.09 1.64 1.10
CA LEU A 21 -5.62 1.09 2.35
C LEU A 21 -6.52 2.11 3.06
N GLU A 22 -6.13 3.38 3.13
CA GLU A 22 -6.96 4.43 3.73
C GLU A 22 -8.26 4.64 2.95
N GLN A 23 -8.19 4.75 1.62
CA GLN A 23 -9.36 4.88 0.75
C GLN A 23 -10.36 3.71 0.88
N THR A 24 -9.85 2.53 1.17
CA THR A 24 -10.65 1.31 1.37
C THR A 24 -11.01 1.04 2.82
N GLN A 25 -10.77 2.00 3.73
CA GLN A 25 -10.97 1.84 5.18
C GLN A 25 -10.30 0.57 5.74
N TRP A 26 -9.08 0.33 5.30
CA TRP A 26 -8.23 -0.81 5.66
C TRP A 26 -8.81 -2.17 5.27
N LYS A 27 -9.72 -2.20 4.30
CA LYS A 27 -10.24 -3.43 3.72
C LYS A 27 -9.22 -4.04 2.76
N VAL A 28 -8.44 -5.01 3.24
CA VAL A 28 -7.38 -5.66 2.45
C VAL A 28 -7.94 -6.47 1.27
N SER A 29 -9.13 -7.08 1.39
CA SER A 29 -9.67 -8.03 0.41
C SER A 29 -11.19 -7.97 0.24
N GLY A 30 -11.67 -8.59 -0.84
CA GLY A 30 -13.08 -8.58 -1.24
C GLY A 30 -13.40 -7.42 -2.19
N LYS A 31 -14.66 -7.31 -2.61
CA LYS A 31 -15.12 -6.27 -3.54
C LYS A 31 -14.77 -4.87 -3.01
N ASN A 32 -14.14 -4.06 -3.84
CA ASN A 32 -13.57 -2.74 -3.55
C ASN A 32 -12.50 -2.75 -2.44
N GLY A 33 -11.80 -3.88 -2.25
CA GLY A 33 -10.70 -3.99 -1.30
C GLY A 33 -9.36 -3.54 -1.90
N ALA A 34 -8.40 -3.19 -1.06
CA ALA A 34 -7.10 -2.67 -1.48
C ALA A 34 -6.36 -3.61 -2.44
N ALA A 35 -6.41 -4.93 -2.21
CA ALA A 35 -5.78 -5.91 -3.10
C ALA A 35 -6.41 -5.89 -4.51
N GLU A 36 -7.73 -5.75 -4.62
CA GLU A 36 -8.42 -5.68 -5.90
C GLU A 36 -8.08 -4.39 -6.65
N ILE A 37 -8.10 -3.24 -5.96
CA ILE A 37 -7.76 -1.94 -6.54
C ILE A 37 -6.30 -1.91 -7.01
N LEU A 38 -5.39 -2.51 -6.24
CA LEU A 38 -3.97 -2.60 -6.59
C LEU A 38 -3.69 -3.67 -7.66
N GLY A 39 -4.68 -4.48 -8.07
CA GLY A 39 -4.49 -5.60 -9.00
C GLY A 39 -3.58 -6.71 -8.43
N LEU A 40 -3.54 -6.86 -7.10
CA LEU A 40 -2.70 -7.83 -6.40
C LEU A 40 -3.52 -8.97 -5.80
N ASN A 41 -2.91 -10.14 -5.65
CA ASN A 41 -3.48 -11.15 -4.77
C ASN A 41 -3.45 -10.67 -3.31
N ARG A 42 -4.46 -11.06 -2.51
CA ARG A 42 -4.53 -10.78 -1.08
C ARG A 42 -3.26 -11.18 -0.31
N SER A 43 -2.64 -12.32 -0.66
CA SER A 43 -1.44 -12.83 0.01
C SER A 43 -0.22 -11.97 -0.34
N THR A 44 -0.13 -11.52 -1.59
CA THR A 44 0.92 -10.60 -2.08
C THR A 44 0.82 -9.25 -1.40
N LEU A 45 -0.37 -8.66 -1.30
CA LEU A 45 -0.56 -7.39 -0.60
C LEU A 45 -0.15 -7.52 0.88
N ARG A 46 -0.58 -8.58 1.57
CA ARG A 46 -0.16 -8.83 2.96
C ARG A 46 1.36 -9.01 3.10
N ALA A 47 2.00 -9.68 2.15
CA ALA A 47 3.46 -9.84 2.15
C ALA A 47 4.18 -8.50 1.96
N ARG A 48 3.71 -7.66 1.03
CA ARG A 48 4.24 -6.30 0.83
C ARG A 48 4.01 -5.41 2.04
N MET A 49 2.84 -5.46 2.66
CA MET A 49 2.56 -4.73 3.91
C MET A 49 3.55 -5.10 5.01
N ARG A 50 3.83 -6.40 5.21
CA ARG A 50 4.85 -6.85 6.17
C ARG A 50 6.24 -6.36 5.81
N LYS A 51 6.64 -6.49 4.54
CA LYS A 51 7.96 -6.04 4.05
C LYS A 51 8.17 -4.53 4.26
N LEU A 52 7.14 -3.73 4.00
CA LEU A 52 7.19 -2.26 4.03
C LEU A 52 6.80 -1.67 5.41
N GLY A 53 6.61 -2.51 6.43
CA GLY A 53 6.24 -2.06 7.77
C GLY A 53 4.91 -1.30 7.81
N ILE A 54 3.94 -1.73 7.01
CA ILE A 54 2.59 -1.16 6.98
C ILE A 54 1.72 -1.92 7.98
N LEU A 55 1.31 -1.23 9.04
CA LEU A 55 0.42 -1.73 10.08
C LEU A 55 -0.89 -0.95 10.04
N LYS A 56 -1.99 -1.64 10.32
CA LYS A 56 -3.29 -1.00 10.49
C LYS A 56 -3.27 -0.17 11.78
N PRO A 57 -3.72 1.10 11.77
CA PRO A 57 -3.90 1.92 12.96
C PRO A 57 -5.04 1.40 13.85
#